data_AF-A0A2A5BJI2-F1
#
_entry.id   AF-A0A2A5BJI2-F1
#
_cell.length_a   1.000
_cell.length_b   1.000
_cell.length_c   1.000
_cell.angle_alpha   90.00
_cell.angle_beta   90.00
_cell.angle_gamma   90.00
#
_symmetry.space_group_name_H-M   'P 1'
#
loop_
_entity.id
_entity.type
_entity.pdbx_description
1 polymer ?
#
loop_
_entity_poly.entity_id
_entity_poly.type
_entity_poly.pdbx_seq_one_letter_code
_entity_poly.pdbx_strand_id
1 'polypeptide(L)'
;MAVDIEKYKLLYEFQQEQFASERQRFTRLEDKSIKYLTSISIAITLYILLIRWAFEKIVPPSDFLGWLTVCSVAITFLAISSAWSFIFQSIKLQNLIKMQSDKTMIEYFKINKREVVYLGLAKKYSEATEKIEIEIEKKLKYINKGYAEIVFSAWCFFISTILIFIKIWP
;
A
#
# COMPACT_ATOMS: atom_id res chain seq x y z
N MET A 1 -49.96 0.43 5.97
CA MET A 1 -48.86 -0.39 5.42
C MET A 1 -47.95 -0.69 6.59
N ALA A 2 -47.96 -1.92 7.12
CA ALA A 2 -47.10 -2.28 8.25
C ALA A 2 -45.65 -2.22 7.75
N VAL A 3 -44.88 -1.28 8.29
CA VAL A 3 -43.46 -1.14 7.99
C VAL A 3 -42.79 -2.40 8.53
N ASP A 4 -42.21 -3.20 7.64
CA ASP A 4 -41.53 -4.44 8.03
C ASP A 4 -40.18 -4.08 8.68
N ILE A 5 -40.21 -3.98 10.01
CA ILE A 5 -39.05 -3.63 10.84
C ILE A 5 -37.91 -4.64 10.62
N GLU A 6 -38.23 -5.91 10.34
CA GLU A 6 -37.23 -6.95 10.08
C GLU A 6 -36.49 -6.67 8.78
N LYS A 7 -37.18 -6.21 7.73
CA LYS A 7 -36.55 -5.79 6.48
C LYS A 7 -35.50 -4.70 6.66
N TYR A 8 -35.80 -3.66 7.45
CA TYR A 8 -34.84 -2.58 7.70
C TYR A 8 -33.69 -3.02 8.61
N LYS A 9 -33.96 -3.89 9.58
CA LYS A 9 -32.94 -4.50 10.43
C LYS A 9 -31.96 -5.33 9.59
N LEU A 10 -32.47 -6.16 8.68
CA LEU A 10 -31.65 -6.98 7.77
C LEU A 10 -30.80 -6.11 6.84
N LEU A 11 -31.36 -5.01 6.32
CA LEU A 11 -30.60 -4.05 5.52
C LEU A 11 -29.47 -3.40 6.33
N TYR A 12 -29.74 -3.01 7.58
CA TYR A 12 -28.74 -2.46 8.48
C TYR A 12 -27.61 -3.46 8.75
N GLU A 13 -27.94 -4.71 9.09
CA GLU A 13 -26.97 -5.77 9.36
C GLU A 13 -26.08 -6.04 8.13
N PHE A 14 -26.70 -6.14 6.96
CA PHE A 14 -25.97 -6.29 5.69
C PHE A 14 -24.98 -5.14 5.45
N GLN A 15 -25.41 -3.89 5.63
CA GLN A 15 -24.53 -2.72 5.42
C GLN A 15 -23.41 -2.64 6.47
N GLN A 16 -23.69 -3.04 7.71
CA GLN A 16 -22.69 -3.13 8.76
C GLN A 16 -21.62 -4.19 8.43
N GLU A 17 -22.02 -5.35 7.93
CA GLU A 17 -21.10 -6.42 7.51
C GLU A 17 -20.25 -6.00 6.31
N GLN A 18 -20.83 -5.35 5.31
CA GLN A 18 -20.09 -4.82 4.16
C GLN A 18 -19.02 -3.81 4.58
N PHE A 19 -19.39 -2.87 5.45
CA PHE A 19 -18.44 -1.90 6.00
C PHE A 19 -17.29 -2.57 6.77
N ALA A 20 -17.60 -3.58 7.58
CA ALA A 20 -16.59 -4.34 8.32
C ALA A 20 -15.64 -5.10 7.37
N SER A 21 -16.18 -5.70 6.32
CA SER A 21 -15.43 -6.42 5.28
C SER A 21 -14.46 -5.49 4.53
N GLU A 22 -14.93 -4.32 4.09
CA GLU A 22 -14.10 -3.34 3.39
C GLU A 22 -13.01 -2.76 4.31
N ARG A 23 -13.32 -2.55 5.59
CA ARG A 23 -12.29 -2.17 6.58
C ARG A 23 -11.23 -3.25 6.74
N GLN A 24 -11.62 -4.52 6.78
CA GLN A 24 -10.67 -5.63 6.83
C GLN A 24 -9.82 -5.72 5.56
N ARG A 25 -10.43 -5.49 4.39
CA ARG A 25 -9.71 -5.41 3.10
C ARG A 25 -8.67 -4.30 3.11
N PHE A 26 -9.00 -3.12 3.63
CA PHE A 26 -8.05 -2.02 3.80
C PHE A 26 -6.85 -2.42 4.65
N THR A 27 -7.07 -3.01 5.84
CA THR A 27 -5.98 -3.48 6.71
C THR A 27 -5.12 -4.54 6.03
N ARG A 28 -5.71 -5.50 5.33
CA ARG A 28 -4.96 -6.53 4.57
C ARG A 28 -4.07 -5.91 3.48
N LEU A 29 -4.50 -4.82 2.85
CA LEU A 29 -3.69 -4.09 1.88
C LEU A 29 -2.50 -3.39 2.54
N GLU A 30 -2.71 -2.77 3.71
CA GLU A 30 -1.62 -2.16 4.48
C GLU A 30 -0.58 -3.19 4.94
N ASP A 31 -1.03 -4.34 5.45
CA ASP A 31 -0.13 -5.45 5.82
C ASP A 31 0.69 -5.93 4.63
N LYS A 32 0.08 -5.99 3.44
CA LYS A 32 0.78 -6.36 2.20
C LYS A 32 1.82 -5.33 1.81
N SER A 33 1.49 -4.04 1.88
CA SER A 33 2.44 -2.94 1.62
C SER A 33 3.62 -2.95 2.59
N ILE A 34 3.38 -3.19 3.88
CA ILE A 34 4.43 -3.29 4.90
C ILE A 34 5.37 -4.44 4.57
N LYS A 35 4.84 -5.61 4.19
CA LYS A 35 5.68 -6.75 3.76
C LYS A 35 6.56 -6.42 2.55
N TYR A 36 6.05 -5.68 1.59
CA TYR A 36 6.85 -5.18 0.46
C TYR A 36 7.93 -4.20 0.91
N LEU A 37 7.60 -3.27 1.80
CA LEU A 37 8.56 -2.31 2.35
C LEU A 37 9.71 -3.01 3.07
N THR A 38 9.40 -4.00 3.91
CA THR A 38 10.41 -4.81 4.62
C THR A 38 11.28 -5.57 3.63
N SER A 39 10.68 -6.18 2.61
CA SER A 39 11.42 -6.95 1.59
C SER A 39 12.39 -6.06 0.80
N ILE A 40 11.94 -4.89 0.34
CA ILE A 40 12.80 -3.92 -0.35
C ILE A 40 13.92 -3.46 0.58
N SER A 41 13.61 -3.12 1.83
CA SER A 41 14.61 -2.63 2.79
C SER A 41 15.75 -3.62 3.00
N ILE A 42 15.43 -4.92 3.09
CA ILE A 42 16.44 -5.98 3.17
C ILE A 42 17.29 -6.03 1.89
N ALA A 43 16.66 -5.97 0.71
CA ALA A 43 17.37 -5.97 -0.57
C ALA A 43 18.31 -4.76 -0.71
N ILE A 44 17.89 -3.58 -0.24
CA ILE A 44 18.72 -2.36 -0.19
C ILE A 44 19.97 -2.61 0.64
N THR A 45 19.81 -3.14 1.85
CA THR A 45 20.94 -3.40 2.74
C THR A 45 21.94 -4.37 2.11
N LEU A 46 21.46 -5.48 1.53
CA LEU A 46 22.32 -6.44 0.84
C LEU A 46 23.05 -5.81 -0.36
N TYR A 47 22.35 -4.98 -1.12
CA TYR A 47 22.93 -4.33 -2.29
C TYR A 47 24.01 -3.30 -1.92
N ILE A 48 23.80 -2.53 -0.84
CA ILE A 48 24.81 -1.60 -0.32
C ILE A 48 26.07 -2.36 0.11
N LEU A 49 25.92 -3.51 0.77
CA LEU A 49 27.07 -4.35 1.17
C LEU A 49 27.84 -4.87 -0.05
N LEU A 50 27.13 -5.31 -1.09
CA LEU A 50 27.73 -5.76 -2.35
C LEU A 50 28.53 -4.62 -3.03
N ILE A 51 27.94 -3.44 -3.15
CA ILE A 51 28.61 -2.27 -3.73
C ILE A 51 29.85 -1.89 -2.91
N ARG A 52 29.74 -1.89 -1.57
CA ARG A 52 30.85 -1.56 -0.69
C ARG A 52 32.03 -2.52 -0.86
N TRP A 53 31.75 -3.82 -0.97
CA TRP A 53 32.78 -4.83 -1.23
C TRP A 53 33.45 -4.66 -2.61
N ALA A 54 32.67 -4.25 -3.61
CA ALA A 54 33.13 -4.07 -4.97
C ALA A 54 33.73 -2.68 -5.26
N PHE A 55 33.63 -1.73 -4.33
CA PHE A 55 33.83 -0.30 -4.58
C PHE A 55 35.21 0.01 -5.15
N GLU A 56 36.27 -0.48 -4.50
CA GLU A 56 37.67 -0.25 -4.91
C GLU A 56 38.01 -0.86 -6.28
N LYS A 57 37.26 -1.86 -6.73
CA LYS A 57 37.47 -2.53 -8.02
C LYS A 57 36.70 -1.87 -9.17
N ILE A 58 35.62 -1.15 -8.84
CA ILE A 58 34.75 -0.49 -9.82
C ILE A 58 35.14 0.99 -10.00
N VAL A 59 35.64 1.63 -8.94
CA VAL A 59 35.97 3.05 -8.91
C VAL A 59 37.48 3.24 -8.63
N PRO A 60 38.22 3.99 -9.46
CA PRO A 60 37.77 4.73 -10.64
C PRO A 60 37.55 3.85 -11.88
N PRO A 61 36.49 4.11 -12.68
CA PRO A 61 36.25 3.36 -13.91
C PRO A 61 37.30 3.71 -14.98
N SER A 62 38.08 2.72 -15.42
CA SER A 62 39.10 2.89 -16.47
C SER A 62 38.57 2.60 -17.89
N ASP A 63 37.68 1.61 -18.01
CA ASP A 63 37.24 1.08 -19.31
C ASP A 63 35.74 1.31 -19.53
N PHE A 64 35.27 1.13 -20.77
CA PHE A 64 33.85 1.21 -21.13
C PHE A 64 32.97 0.33 -20.23
N LEU A 65 33.42 -0.89 -19.91
CA LEU A 65 32.71 -1.80 -19.00
C LEU A 65 32.62 -1.27 -17.56
N GLY A 66 33.64 -0.53 -17.10
CA GLY A 66 33.63 0.11 -15.78
C GLY A 66 32.59 1.22 -15.71
N TRP A 67 32.53 2.09 -16.72
CA TRP A 67 31.49 3.11 -16.82
C TRP A 67 30.08 2.51 -16.89
N LEU A 68 29.89 1.45 -17.68
CA LEU A 68 28.61 0.73 -17.75
C LEU A 68 28.19 0.16 -16.39
N THR A 69 29.15 -0.39 -15.63
CA THR A 69 28.90 -0.92 -14.28
C THR A 69 28.47 0.19 -13.32
N VAL A 70 29.18 1.32 -13.30
CA VAL A 70 28.84 2.48 -12.46
C VAL A 70 27.45 3.03 -12.82
N CYS A 71 27.15 3.20 -14.10
CA CYS A 71 25.83 3.64 -14.55
C CYS A 71 24.72 2.65 -14.12
N SER A 72 24.96 1.35 -14.27
CA SER A 72 24.01 0.32 -13.83
C SER A 72 23.76 0.36 -12.33
N VAL A 73 24.80 0.60 -11.52
CA VAL A 73 24.66 0.77 -10.07
C VAL A 73 23.81 2.00 -9.73
N ALA A 74 24.08 3.13 -10.37
CA ALA A 74 23.30 4.35 -10.18
C ALA A 74 21.83 4.17 -10.56
N ILE A 75 21.55 3.54 -11.71
CA ILE A 75 20.18 3.23 -12.16
C ILE A 75 19.47 2.32 -11.17
N THR A 76 20.14 1.28 -10.68
CA THR A 76 19.58 0.35 -9.69
C THR A 76 19.22 1.08 -8.41
N PHE A 77 20.10 1.95 -7.91
CA PHE A 77 19.84 2.75 -6.71
C PHE A 77 18.62 3.68 -6.86
N LEU A 78 18.49 4.34 -8.02
CA LEU A 78 17.33 5.19 -8.33
C LEU A 78 16.03 4.38 -8.44
N ALA A 79 16.07 3.22 -9.11
CA ALA A 79 14.93 2.33 -9.27
C ALA A 79 14.42 1.81 -7.91
N ILE A 80 15.34 1.37 -7.06
CA ILE A 80 15.05 0.93 -5.69
C ILE A 80 14.43 2.07 -4.87
N SER A 81 15.01 3.28 -4.94
CA SER A 81 14.51 4.45 -4.20
C SER A 81 13.11 4.87 -4.67
N SER A 82 12.85 4.77 -5.98
CA SER A 82 11.54 4.97 -6.59
C SER A 82 10.51 3.97 -6.04
N ALA A 83 10.83 2.68 -6.07
CA ALA A 83 9.98 1.62 -5.51
C ALA A 83 9.68 1.86 -4.02
N TRP A 84 10.70 2.21 -3.24
CA TRP A 84 10.56 2.51 -1.82
C TRP A 84 9.59 3.68 -1.56
N SER A 85 9.71 4.76 -2.35
CA SER A 85 8.82 5.93 -2.25
C SER A 85 7.36 5.60 -2.55
N PHE A 86 7.07 4.82 -3.59
CA PHE A 86 5.69 4.43 -3.94
C PHE A 86 5.06 3.53 -2.88
N ILE A 87 5.81 2.57 -2.35
CA ILE A 87 5.33 1.71 -1.27
C ILE A 87 5.10 2.52 0.00
N PHE A 88 5.99 3.46 0.35
CA PHE A 88 5.82 4.33 1.51
C PHE A 88 4.56 5.20 1.39
N GLN A 89 4.28 5.74 0.21
CA GLN A 89 3.05 6.48 -0.07
C GLN A 89 1.78 5.64 0.12
N SER A 90 1.82 4.34 -0.18
CA SER A 90 0.68 3.44 0.05
C SER A 90 0.36 3.20 1.54
N ILE A 91 1.37 3.33 2.41
CA ILE A 91 1.28 3.09 3.86
C ILE A 91 0.85 4.36 4.62
N LYS A 92 0.92 5.54 4.00
CA LYS A 92 0.58 6.82 4.64
C LYS A 92 -0.72 6.68 5.45
N LEU A 93 -0.62 6.99 6.76
CA LEU A 93 -1.74 6.92 7.69
C LEU A 93 -2.87 7.82 7.18
N GLN A 94 -3.97 7.21 6.80
CA GLN A 94 -5.20 7.90 6.48
C GLN A 94 -6.14 7.81 7.68
N ASN A 95 -6.90 8.87 7.92
CA ASN A 95 -7.93 8.85 8.95
C ASN A 95 -8.95 7.78 8.59
N LEU A 96 -8.87 6.63 9.28
CA LEU A 96 -9.85 5.56 9.13
C LEU A 96 -11.24 6.15 9.37
N ILE A 97 -12.14 5.91 8.43
CA ILE A 97 -13.51 6.41 8.50
C ILE A 97 -14.13 5.82 9.76
N LYS A 98 -14.38 6.68 10.73
CA LYS A 98 -14.99 6.33 12.00
C LYS A 98 -16.46 6.69 11.95
N MET A 99 -17.30 5.74 12.35
CA MET A 99 -18.72 6.03 12.54
C MET A 99 -18.94 7.06 13.64
N GLN A 100 -19.87 7.98 13.39
CA GLN A 100 -20.32 8.94 14.37
C GLN A 100 -20.92 8.20 15.57
N SER A 101 -20.35 8.43 16.75
CA SER A 101 -20.78 7.84 18.03
C SER A 101 -20.91 8.93 19.09
N ASP A 102 -21.20 10.15 18.65
CA ASP A 102 -21.33 11.34 19.47
C ASP A 102 -22.76 11.50 20.01
N LYS A 103 -22.96 12.53 20.84
CA LYS A 103 -24.26 12.81 21.48
C LYS A 103 -25.39 12.97 20.46
N THR A 104 -25.10 13.45 19.25
CA THR A 104 -26.09 13.59 18.19
C THR A 104 -26.67 12.23 17.75
N MET A 105 -25.86 11.16 17.70
CA MET A 105 -26.38 9.83 17.44
C MET A 105 -27.25 9.31 18.57
N ILE A 106 -26.88 9.56 19.83
CA ILE A 106 -27.69 9.14 20.98
C ILE A 106 -29.06 9.81 20.94
N GLU A 107 -29.10 11.10 20.60
CA GLU A 107 -30.33 11.87 20.48
C GLU A 107 -31.17 11.44 19.26
N TYR A 108 -30.52 11.12 18.14
CA TYR A 108 -31.15 10.53 16.96
C TYR A 108 -31.90 9.22 17.29
N PHE A 109 -31.31 8.34 18.11
CA PHE A 109 -31.97 7.11 18.58
C PHE A 109 -33.17 7.37 19.50
N LYS A 110 -33.14 8.45 20.29
CA LYS A 110 -34.22 8.79 21.23
C LYS A 110 -35.45 9.39 20.54
N ILE A 111 -35.23 10.20 19.50
CA ILE A 111 -36.29 10.98 18.84
C ILE A 111 -36.99 10.16 17.75
N ASN A 112 -36.28 9.23 17.09
CA ASN A 112 -36.79 8.53 15.91
C ASN A 112 -37.32 7.12 16.23
N LYS A 113 -38.31 6.67 15.46
CA LYS A 113 -38.79 5.29 15.49
C LYS A 113 -37.69 4.32 15.04
N ARG A 114 -37.74 3.09 15.57
CA ARG A 114 -36.76 2.04 15.29
C ARG A 114 -36.50 1.80 13.79
N GLU A 115 -37.55 1.77 12.97
CA GLU A 115 -37.45 1.63 11.50
C GLU A 115 -36.64 2.75 10.83
N VAL A 116 -36.88 4.01 11.23
CA VAL A 116 -36.17 5.19 10.73
C VAL A 116 -34.71 5.13 11.15
N VAL A 117 -34.44 4.68 12.38
CA VAL A 117 -33.08 4.52 12.87
C VAL A 117 -32.30 3.47 12.08
N TYR A 118 -32.89 2.29 11.83
CA TYR A 118 -32.24 1.26 11.02
C TYR A 118 -31.94 1.72 9.60
N LEU A 119 -32.91 2.37 8.96
CA LEU A 119 -32.70 2.92 7.61
C LEU A 119 -31.62 4.01 7.59
N GLY A 120 -31.61 4.90 8.59
CA GLY A 120 -30.60 5.95 8.71
C GLY A 120 -29.19 5.38 8.92
N LEU A 121 -29.04 4.37 9.77
CA LEU A 121 -27.77 3.69 9.99
C LEU A 121 -27.30 2.94 8.74
N ALA A 122 -28.20 2.22 8.07
CA ALA A 122 -27.89 1.53 6.82
C ALA A 122 -27.35 2.51 5.77
N LYS A 123 -27.98 3.69 5.63
CA LYS A 123 -27.52 4.74 4.73
C LYS A 123 -26.14 5.28 5.12
N LYS A 124 -25.92 5.57 6.41
CA LYS A 124 -24.61 6.02 6.89
C LYS A 124 -23.52 4.97 6.62
N TYR A 125 -23.81 3.68 6.78
CA TYR A 125 -22.84 2.60 6.49
C TYR A 125 -22.54 2.51 4.99
N SER A 126 -23.55 2.65 4.14
CA SER A 126 -23.37 2.72 2.69
C SER A 126 -22.46 3.89 2.29
N GLU A 127 -22.72 5.10 2.80
CA GLU A 127 -21.89 6.29 2.54
C GLU A 127 -20.46 6.14 3.07
N ALA A 128 -20.29 5.52 4.24
CA ALA A 128 -18.98 5.24 4.80
C ALA A 128 -18.21 4.21 3.97
N THR A 129 -18.90 3.20 3.45
CA THR A 129 -18.32 2.14 2.61
C THR A 129 -17.83 2.70 1.29
N GLU A 130 -18.63 3.53 0.61
CA GLU A 130 -18.23 4.21 -0.64
C GLU A 130 -16.96 5.05 -0.46
N LYS A 131 -16.85 5.77 0.67
CA LYS A 131 -15.65 6.56 0.97
C LYS A 131 -14.42 5.67 1.26
N ILE A 132 -14.59 4.53 1.93
CA ILE A 132 -13.49 3.57 2.14
C ILE A 132 -13.03 3.01 0.80
N GLU A 133 -13.96 2.66 -0.09
CA GLU A 133 -13.67 2.10 -1.41
C GLU A 133 -12.82 3.07 -2.25
N ILE A 134 -13.16 4.36 -2.29
CA ILE A 134 -12.37 5.40 -2.97
C ILE A 134 -10.94 5.46 -2.42
N GLU A 135 -10.74 5.33 -1.11
CA GLU A 135 -9.40 5.32 -0.52
C GLU A 135 -8.63 4.02 -0.81
N ILE A 136 -9.32 2.88 -0.82
CA ILE A 136 -8.75 1.59 -1.24
C ILE A 136 -8.26 1.67 -2.69
N GLU A 137 -9.04 2.24 -3.60
CA GLU A 137 -8.65 2.39 -5.00
C GLU A 137 -7.41 3.26 -5.16
N LYS A 138 -7.33 4.39 -4.43
CA LYS A 138 -6.13 5.25 -4.42
C LYS A 138 -4.92 4.47 -3.93
N LYS A 139 -5.05 3.73 -2.83
CA LYS A 139 -3.96 2.89 -2.30
C LYS A 139 -3.53 1.82 -3.29
N LEU A 140 -4.48 1.13 -3.93
CA LEU A 140 -4.19 0.11 -4.94
C LEU A 140 -3.37 0.66 -6.10
N LYS A 141 -3.63 1.89 -6.55
CA LYS A 141 -2.80 2.53 -7.59
C LYS A 141 -1.33 2.65 -7.16
N TYR A 142 -1.07 3.08 -5.93
CA TYR A 142 0.29 3.17 -5.39
C TYR A 142 0.93 1.81 -5.16
N ILE A 143 0.18 0.81 -4.66
CA ILE A 143 0.68 -0.56 -4.47
C ILE A 143 1.06 -1.20 -5.80
N ASN A 144 0.20 -1.09 -6.81
CA ASN A 144 0.45 -1.66 -8.13
C ASN A 144 1.66 -0.99 -8.81
N LYS A 145 1.75 0.35 -8.72
CA LYS A 145 2.91 1.08 -9.25
C LYS A 145 4.19 0.72 -8.49
N GLY A 146 4.13 0.68 -7.17
CA GLY A 146 5.26 0.25 -6.34
C GLY A 146 5.71 -1.16 -6.67
N TYR A 147 4.79 -2.10 -6.89
CA TYR A 147 5.12 -3.46 -7.31
C TYR A 147 5.80 -3.50 -8.69
N ALA A 148 5.33 -2.72 -9.67
CA ALA A 148 5.99 -2.63 -10.97
C ALA A 148 7.43 -2.11 -10.86
N GLU A 149 7.66 -1.11 -10.01
CA GLU A 149 9.00 -0.57 -9.72
C GLU A 149 9.88 -1.56 -8.95
N ILE A 150 9.30 -2.40 -8.07
CA ILE A 150 10.02 -3.53 -7.44
C ILE A 150 10.51 -4.51 -8.51
N VAL A 151 9.65 -4.89 -9.45
CA VAL A 151 10.04 -5.82 -10.53
C VAL A 151 11.13 -5.19 -11.41
N PHE A 152 10.99 -3.91 -11.76
CA PHE A 152 12.00 -3.19 -12.53
C PHE A 152 13.34 -3.10 -11.79
N SER A 153 13.31 -2.69 -10.51
CA SER A 153 14.53 -2.62 -9.68
C SER A 153 15.19 -3.99 -9.49
N ALA A 154 14.43 -5.08 -9.43
CA ALA A 154 14.98 -6.43 -9.38
C ALA A 154 15.75 -6.80 -10.66
N TRP A 155 15.26 -6.43 -11.83
CA TRP A 155 15.99 -6.60 -13.10
C TRP A 155 17.25 -5.74 -13.14
N CYS A 156 17.18 -4.48 -12.73
CA CYS A 156 18.35 -3.61 -12.64
C CYS A 156 19.41 -4.19 -11.68
N PHE A 157 18.98 -4.68 -10.52
CA PHE A 157 19.85 -5.34 -9.54
C PHE A 157 20.55 -6.56 -10.13
N PHE A 158 19.82 -7.42 -10.85
CA PHE A 158 20.40 -8.61 -11.46
C PHE A 158 21.46 -8.26 -12.52
N ILE A 159 21.14 -7.31 -13.40
CA ILE A 159 22.08 -6.81 -14.42
C ILE A 159 23.32 -6.18 -13.76
N SER A 160 23.11 -5.33 -12.75
CA SER A 160 24.19 -4.68 -12.01
C SER A 160 25.10 -5.71 -11.35
N THR A 161 24.53 -6.72 -10.71
CA THR A 161 25.28 -7.79 -10.05
C THR A 161 26.15 -8.56 -11.04
N ILE A 162 25.60 -8.94 -12.20
CA ILE A 162 26.36 -9.62 -13.26
C ILE A 162 27.54 -8.76 -13.74
N LEU A 163 27.30 -7.48 -14.03
CA LEU A 163 28.35 -6.55 -14.47
C LEU A 163 29.47 -6.41 -13.43
N ILE A 164 29.10 -6.34 -12.15
CA ILE A 164 30.06 -6.30 -11.04
C ILE A 164 30.91 -7.57 -11.03
N PHE A 165 30.31 -8.75 -11.12
CA PHE A 165 31.06 -10.02 -11.12
C PHE A 165 31.99 -10.14 -12.32
N ILE A 166 31.53 -9.80 -13.52
CA ILE A 166 32.37 -9.83 -14.74
C ILE A 166 33.57 -8.88 -14.58
N LYS A 167 33.40 -7.71 -13.97
CA LYS A 167 34.51 -6.77 -13.78
C LYS A 167 35.49 -7.22 -12.69
N ILE A 168 35.00 -7.87 -11.64
CA ILE A 168 35.82 -8.32 -10.50
C ILE A 168 36.60 -9.60 -10.80
N TRP A 169 36.00 -10.49 -11.59
CA TRP A 169 36.55 -11.79 -11.98
C TRP A 169 36.93 -11.74 -13.46
N PRO A 170 38.08 -11.14 -13.81
CA PRO A 170 38.57 -11.15 -15.18
C PRO A 170 38.81 -12.58 -15.69
#